data_AF-A0A6M0F956-F1
#
_entry.id   AF-A0A6M0F956-F1
#
_cell.length_a   1.000
_cell.length_b   1.000
_cell.length_c   1.000
_cell.angle_alpha   90.00
_cell.angle_beta   90.00
_cell.angle_gamma   90.00
#
_symmetry.space_group_name_H-M   'P 1'
#
loop_
_entity.id
_entity.type
_entity.pdbx_description
1 polymer ?
#
loop_
_entity_poly.entity_id
_entity_poly.type
_entity_poly.pdbx_seq_one_letter_code
_entity_poly.pdbx_strand_id
1 'polypeptide(L)'
;MSSELQVELLESSFELVKPKASDFAASFYDNLFTDYPAAKPLFANTDVKEQSKKLLASLVFVVENLKKPDALVGALKGLGARHVQYGALPEHYPLVGSSLLKTFEQYLGDAWTPETKKAWIDAYGVITEVMLDGADYSDSDVSLDSNEAVDEVDEATGLKIALLESSFEKVKPVANDFVASFYDNLFTDYPAAKPLFAHSDMKVQGGKLLKSLVFVVENLRKPGELTDALKGLGARHVKYGALPEHYPLVGSSLLKTFEQYLKDDWTQPTKQAWVDAYGLITEVMLEGADYSKQDVALDSVTPAASGKDPMDEVDEATGLKVALLESSFEKVKPVANDFVASFYDNLFTDYPAAKPLFAHSDMKTQGGKLLKSLVFVVENLRKPGELTRALKGLGARHVKYGALPEHYPLVGSSLLKTFEQYLKDDWTAPTKQAWIDAYGLITEVMLEGADYSKDAVKIDSVTPSASSSEAPVLVPGPNATSFVGGLAGVLGILTILFLILL
;
A
#
# COMPACT_ATOMS: atom_id res chain seq x y z
N MET A 1 -16.66 -17.50 13.12
CA MET A 1 -17.28 -16.43 12.31
C MET A 1 -17.95 -15.35 13.18
N SER A 2 -18.88 -15.65 14.10
CA SER A 2 -19.50 -14.60 14.95
C SER A 2 -18.62 -14.04 16.08
N SER A 3 -17.53 -14.72 16.49
CA SER A 3 -16.71 -14.30 17.63
C SER A 3 -15.58 -13.32 17.30
N GLU A 4 -15.38 -12.95 16.02
CA GLU A 4 -14.28 -12.08 15.56
C GLU A 4 -14.76 -10.76 14.94
N LEU A 5 -16.02 -10.69 14.48
CA LEU A 5 -16.58 -9.45 13.93
C LEU A 5 -17.17 -8.58 15.05
N GLN A 6 -16.84 -7.29 15.03
CA GLN A 6 -17.37 -6.29 15.97
C GLN A 6 -18.82 -5.89 15.59
N VAL A 7 -19.76 -6.83 15.73
CA VAL A 7 -21.14 -6.69 15.22
C VAL A 7 -21.84 -5.44 15.75
N GLU A 8 -21.73 -5.15 17.04
CA GLU A 8 -22.36 -3.96 17.64
C GLU A 8 -21.81 -2.65 17.05
N LEU A 9 -20.51 -2.62 16.72
CA LEU A 9 -19.86 -1.46 16.12
C LEU A 9 -20.27 -1.27 14.66
N LEU A 10 -20.41 -2.38 13.91
CA LEU A 10 -20.92 -2.37 12.53
C LEU A 10 -22.38 -1.90 12.48
N GLU A 11 -23.24 -2.42 13.36
CA GLU A 11 -24.64 -1.99 13.46
C GLU A 11 -24.74 -0.52 13.83
N SER A 12 -24.10 -0.10 14.93
CA SER A 12 -24.20 1.28 15.44
C SER A 12 -23.59 2.32 14.51
N SER A 13 -22.46 2.02 13.85
CA SER A 13 -21.90 2.91 12.83
C SER A 13 -22.78 2.98 11.58
N PHE A 14 -23.36 1.87 11.12
CA PHE A 14 -24.27 1.89 9.98
C PHE A 14 -25.55 2.71 10.26
N GLU A 15 -26.08 2.69 11.48
CA GLU A 15 -27.22 3.54 11.88
C GLU A 15 -26.96 5.04 11.66
N LEU A 16 -25.71 5.50 11.85
CA LEU A 16 -25.35 6.90 11.63
C LEU A 16 -25.37 7.28 10.14
N VAL A 17 -25.20 6.31 9.23
CA VAL A 17 -25.25 6.52 7.78
C VAL A 17 -26.69 6.54 7.26
N LYS A 18 -27.62 5.81 7.90
CA LYS A 18 -29.01 5.65 7.42
C LYS A 18 -29.73 6.95 7.03
N PRO A 19 -29.62 8.07 7.79
CA PRO A 19 -30.29 9.32 7.42
C PRO A 19 -29.82 9.91 6.08
N LYS A 20 -28.60 9.57 5.64
CA LYS A 20 -27.97 10.05 4.40
C LYS A 20 -27.69 8.91 3.42
N ALA A 21 -28.38 7.78 3.56
CA ALA A 21 -28.04 6.55 2.86
C ALA A 21 -28.09 6.65 1.33
N SER A 22 -28.99 7.49 0.79
CA SER A 22 -29.05 7.75 -0.66
C SER A 22 -27.81 8.51 -1.15
N ASP A 23 -27.37 9.51 -0.41
CA ASP A 23 -26.19 10.31 -0.75
C ASP A 23 -24.92 9.47 -0.58
N PHE A 24 -24.86 8.69 0.50
CA PHE A 24 -23.79 7.71 0.75
C PHE A 24 -23.59 6.79 -0.46
N ALA A 25 -24.68 6.17 -0.94
CA ALA A 25 -24.59 5.24 -2.06
C ALA A 25 -24.15 5.93 -3.37
N ALA A 26 -24.58 7.18 -3.60
CA ALA A 26 -24.11 7.96 -4.75
C ALA A 26 -22.60 8.29 -4.64
N SER A 27 -22.15 8.76 -3.47
CA SER A 27 -20.73 9.05 -3.22
C SER A 27 -19.84 7.82 -3.35
N PHE A 28 -20.36 6.63 -3.03
CA PHE A 28 -19.64 5.38 -3.30
C PHE A 28 -19.30 5.20 -4.78
N TYR A 29 -20.27 5.38 -5.69
CA TYR A 29 -20.01 5.26 -7.12
C TYR A 29 -19.13 6.39 -7.66
N ASP A 30 -19.28 7.61 -7.13
CA ASP A 30 -18.38 8.72 -7.46
C ASP A 30 -16.94 8.40 -7.06
N ASN A 31 -16.72 7.88 -5.85
CA ASN A 31 -15.41 7.44 -5.36
C ASN A 31 -14.86 6.29 -6.23
N LEU A 32 -15.67 5.27 -6.52
CA LEU A 32 -15.27 4.12 -7.34
C LEU A 32 -14.82 4.54 -8.74
N PHE A 33 -15.60 5.38 -9.41
CA PHE A 33 -15.33 5.79 -10.78
C PHE A 33 -14.26 6.87 -10.91
N THR A 34 -13.97 7.58 -9.83
CA THR A 34 -12.87 8.55 -9.76
C THR A 34 -11.55 7.85 -9.50
N ASP A 35 -11.49 6.97 -8.49
CA ASP A 35 -10.26 6.30 -8.09
C ASP A 35 -9.92 5.12 -9.03
N TYR A 36 -10.95 4.47 -9.58
CA TYR A 36 -10.82 3.29 -10.43
C TYR A 36 -11.68 3.44 -11.71
N PRO A 37 -11.29 4.35 -12.65
CA PRO A 37 -12.05 4.57 -13.87
C PRO A 37 -12.20 3.31 -14.73
N ALA A 38 -11.30 2.33 -14.58
CA ALA A 38 -11.38 1.01 -15.22
C ALA A 38 -12.58 0.17 -14.77
N ALA A 39 -13.26 0.51 -13.67
CA ALA A 39 -14.49 -0.15 -13.25
C ALA A 39 -15.73 0.35 -14.01
N LYS A 40 -15.68 1.53 -14.65
CA LYS A 40 -16.82 2.13 -15.37
C LYS A 40 -17.47 1.21 -16.42
N PRO A 41 -16.70 0.45 -17.23
CA PRO A 41 -17.28 -0.46 -18.22
C PRO A 41 -18.21 -1.52 -17.62
N LEU A 42 -17.95 -2.00 -16.40
CA LEU A 42 -18.82 -2.97 -15.71
C LEU A 42 -20.22 -2.42 -15.42
N PHE A 43 -20.37 -1.09 -15.42
CA PHE A 43 -21.63 -0.39 -15.14
C PHE A 43 -22.16 0.34 -16.37
N ALA A 44 -21.60 0.11 -17.57
CA ALA A 44 -21.94 0.86 -18.79
C ALA A 44 -23.42 0.76 -19.18
N ASN A 45 -24.08 -0.36 -18.84
CA ASN A 45 -25.50 -0.60 -19.11
C ASN A 45 -26.39 -0.41 -17.87
N THR A 46 -25.85 0.13 -16.79
CA THR A 46 -26.51 0.21 -15.49
C THR A 46 -26.90 1.64 -15.14
N ASP A 47 -28.15 1.85 -14.73
CA ASP A 47 -28.53 3.10 -14.09
C ASP A 47 -27.91 3.17 -12.68
N VAL A 48 -26.92 4.06 -12.52
CA VAL A 48 -26.16 4.25 -11.27
C VAL A 48 -27.08 4.62 -10.10
N LYS A 49 -28.20 5.31 -10.33
CA LYS A 49 -29.15 5.69 -9.28
C LYS A 49 -29.94 4.49 -8.78
N GLU A 50 -30.42 3.64 -9.69
CA GLU A 50 -31.07 2.39 -9.30
C GLU A 50 -30.07 1.41 -8.69
N GLN A 51 -28.85 1.38 -9.19
CA GLN A 51 -27.78 0.55 -8.62
C GLN A 51 -27.37 1.01 -7.22
N SER A 52 -27.37 2.31 -6.95
CA SER A 52 -27.16 2.88 -5.61
C SER A 52 -28.20 2.38 -4.60
N LYS A 53 -29.47 2.27 -5.00
CA LYS A 53 -30.52 1.68 -4.13
C LYS A 53 -30.26 0.20 -3.84
N LYS A 54 -29.82 -0.56 -4.84
CA LYS A 54 -29.52 -2.01 -4.70
C LYS A 54 -28.33 -2.25 -3.79
N LEU A 55 -27.27 -1.44 -3.93
CA LEU A 55 -26.13 -1.45 -3.02
C LEU A 55 -26.59 -1.18 -1.58
N LEU A 56 -27.37 -0.14 -1.37
CA LEU A 56 -27.87 0.20 -0.05
C LEU A 56 -28.72 -0.92 0.56
N ALA A 57 -29.65 -1.49 -0.21
CA ALA A 57 -30.46 -2.61 0.25
C ALA A 57 -29.60 -3.83 0.64
N SER A 58 -28.51 -4.07 -0.08
CA SER A 58 -27.55 -5.15 0.22
C SER A 58 -26.77 -4.87 1.52
N LEU A 59 -26.32 -3.63 1.73
CA LEU A 59 -25.64 -3.24 2.97
C LEU A 59 -26.57 -3.34 4.19
N VAL A 60 -27.82 -2.88 4.07
CA VAL A 60 -28.85 -3.03 5.10
C VAL A 60 -29.05 -4.51 5.43
N PHE A 61 -29.24 -5.35 4.41
CA PHE A 61 -29.43 -6.78 4.59
C PHE A 61 -28.25 -7.44 5.32
N VAL A 62 -27.01 -7.12 4.93
CA VAL A 62 -25.81 -7.65 5.58
C VAL A 62 -25.78 -7.26 7.05
N VAL A 63 -25.93 -5.97 7.36
CA VAL A 63 -25.86 -5.44 8.72
C VAL A 63 -26.95 -6.05 9.61
N GLU A 64 -28.18 -6.14 9.13
CA GLU A 64 -29.31 -6.71 9.88
C GLU A 64 -29.19 -8.23 10.14
N ASN A 65 -28.31 -8.92 9.39
CA ASN A 65 -28.13 -10.37 9.50
C ASN A 65 -26.75 -10.77 10.03
N LEU A 66 -25.92 -9.84 10.52
CA LEU A 66 -24.62 -10.14 11.13
C LEU A 66 -24.70 -11.12 12.31
N LYS A 67 -25.83 -11.14 13.03
CA LYS A 67 -26.11 -12.09 14.15
C LYS A 67 -26.67 -13.44 13.69
N LYS A 68 -26.85 -13.65 12.37
CA LYS A 68 -27.41 -14.87 11.77
C LYS A 68 -26.44 -15.44 10.73
N PRO A 69 -25.27 -15.95 11.16
CA PRO A 69 -24.16 -16.31 10.27
C PRO A 69 -24.56 -17.32 9.19
N ASP A 70 -25.33 -18.36 9.51
CA ASP A 70 -25.70 -19.39 8.53
C ASP A 70 -26.58 -18.85 7.39
N ALA A 71 -27.54 -17.97 7.71
CA ALA A 71 -28.41 -17.35 6.73
C ALA A 71 -27.65 -16.32 5.87
N LEU A 72 -26.75 -15.55 6.51
CA LEU A 72 -25.93 -14.56 5.83
C LEU A 72 -24.92 -15.22 4.88
N VAL A 73 -24.24 -16.29 5.30
CA VAL A 73 -23.29 -17.03 4.47
C VAL A 73 -23.97 -17.60 3.23
N GLY A 74 -25.13 -18.24 3.38
CA GLY A 74 -25.87 -18.78 2.23
C GLY A 74 -26.29 -17.69 1.23
N ALA A 75 -26.74 -16.53 1.73
CA ALA A 75 -27.12 -15.39 0.90
C ALA A 75 -25.92 -14.77 0.17
N LEU A 76 -24.78 -14.62 0.85
CA LEU A 76 -23.54 -14.07 0.29
C LEU A 76 -22.94 -15.01 -0.76
N LYS A 77 -22.96 -16.33 -0.54
CA LYS A 77 -22.52 -17.30 -1.57
C LYS A 77 -23.34 -17.18 -2.84
N GLY A 78 -24.67 -17.17 -2.71
CA GLY A 78 -25.57 -17.00 -3.86
C GLY A 78 -25.48 -15.60 -4.50
N LEU A 79 -25.01 -14.60 -3.78
CA LEU A 79 -24.68 -13.28 -4.34
C LEU A 79 -23.37 -13.33 -5.15
N GLY A 80 -22.35 -14.02 -4.63
CA GLY A 80 -21.10 -14.33 -5.33
C GLY A 80 -21.31 -15.00 -6.68
N ALA A 81 -22.07 -16.11 -6.72
CA ALA A 81 -22.39 -16.83 -7.96
C ALA A 81 -23.00 -15.94 -9.05
N ARG A 82 -23.79 -14.94 -8.63
CA ARG A 82 -24.40 -13.98 -9.55
C ARG A 82 -23.45 -12.87 -9.96
N HIS A 83 -22.54 -12.45 -9.07
CA HIS A 83 -21.50 -11.47 -9.39
C HIS A 83 -20.61 -11.96 -10.54
N VAL A 84 -20.37 -13.27 -10.61
CA VAL A 84 -19.72 -13.92 -11.76
C VAL A 84 -20.50 -13.67 -13.06
N GLN A 85 -21.81 -13.93 -13.05
CA GLN A 85 -22.68 -13.69 -14.21
C GLN A 85 -22.74 -12.21 -14.63
N TYR A 86 -22.45 -11.29 -13.71
CA TYR A 86 -22.39 -9.85 -13.96
C TYR A 86 -21.02 -9.39 -14.47
N GLY A 87 -20.06 -10.31 -14.63
CA GLY A 87 -18.69 -10.01 -15.06
C GLY A 87 -17.81 -9.43 -13.94
N ALA A 88 -18.20 -9.59 -12.68
CA ALA A 88 -17.34 -9.22 -11.56
C ALA A 88 -16.28 -10.30 -11.34
N LEU A 89 -15.01 -9.89 -11.38
CA LEU A 89 -13.84 -10.74 -11.16
C LEU A 89 -13.30 -10.54 -9.74
N PRO A 90 -12.48 -11.48 -9.21
CA PRO A 90 -11.85 -11.33 -7.89
C PRO A 90 -11.10 -10.00 -7.71
N GLU A 91 -10.44 -9.52 -8.76
CA GLU A 91 -9.70 -8.25 -8.78
C GLU A 91 -10.58 -7.00 -8.63
N HIS A 92 -11.89 -7.09 -8.86
CA HIS A 92 -12.80 -5.97 -8.65
C HIS A 92 -13.18 -5.78 -7.18
N TYR A 93 -13.08 -6.82 -6.34
CA TYR A 93 -13.45 -6.75 -4.92
C TYR A 93 -12.55 -5.76 -4.15
N PRO A 94 -11.21 -5.77 -4.24
CA PRO A 94 -10.38 -4.77 -3.58
C PRO A 94 -10.71 -3.31 -3.97
N LEU A 95 -11.11 -3.06 -5.21
CA LEU A 95 -11.49 -1.72 -5.70
C LEU A 95 -12.78 -1.25 -5.02
N VAL A 96 -13.79 -2.11 -5.02
CA VAL A 96 -15.08 -1.88 -4.36
C VAL A 96 -14.90 -1.69 -2.86
N GLY A 97 -14.08 -2.51 -2.20
CA GLY A 97 -13.78 -2.41 -0.78
C GLY A 97 -13.14 -1.07 -0.43
N SER A 98 -12.13 -0.66 -1.18
CA SER A 98 -11.43 0.62 -0.96
C SER A 98 -12.36 1.81 -1.12
N SER A 99 -13.19 1.83 -2.17
CA SER A 99 -14.18 2.88 -2.39
C SER A 99 -15.30 2.88 -1.34
N LEU A 100 -15.75 1.72 -0.87
CA LEU A 100 -16.75 1.61 0.18
C LEU A 100 -16.22 2.14 1.52
N LEU A 101 -15.00 1.76 1.91
CA LEU A 101 -14.36 2.24 3.13
C LEU A 101 -14.10 3.75 3.10
N LYS A 102 -13.64 4.29 1.94
CA LYS A 102 -13.51 5.74 1.72
C LYS A 102 -14.84 6.47 1.87
N THR A 103 -15.94 5.85 1.44
CA THR A 103 -17.28 6.44 1.56
C THR A 103 -17.78 6.40 3.00
N PHE A 104 -17.53 5.31 3.74
CA PHE A 104 -17.81 5.27 5.17
C PHE A 104 -17.03 6.34 5.94
N GLU A 105 -15.75 6.54 5.64
CA GLU A 105 -14.94 7.62 6.21
C GLU A 105 -15.58 9.01 6.00
N GLN A 106 -16.00 9.31 4.77
CA GLN A 106 -16.63 10.58 4.41
C GLN A 106 -17.95 10.85 5.18
N TYR A 107 -18.76 9.82 5.41
CA TYR A 107 -20.11 9.96 5.97
C TYR A 107 -20.18 9.78 7.48
N LEU A 108 -19.27 8.99 8.05
CA LEU A 108 -19.16 8.80 9.49
C LEU A 108 -18.35 9.91 10.15
N GLY A 109 -17.41 10.55 9.43
CA GLY A 109 -16.60 11.64 9.95
C GLY A 109 -15.92 11.23 11.26
N ASP A 110 -16.22 11.94 12.34
CA ASP A 110 -15.68 11.64 13.68
C ASP A 110 -16.04 10.24 14.20
N ALA A 111 -17.12 9.62 13.69
CA ALA A 111 -17.50 8.25 14.02
C ALA A 111 -16.69 7.18 13.25
N TRP A 112 -15.86 7.57 12.27
CA TRP A 112 -14.90 6.70 11.59
C TRP A 112 -13.62 6.54 12.41
N THR A 113 -13.76 6.00 13.62
CA THR A 113 -12.61 5.71 14.48
C THR A 113 -11.78 4.55 13.91
N PRO A 114 -10.53 4.36 14.37
CA PRO A 114 -9.72 3.20 13.96
C PRO A 114 -10.42 1.86 14.19
N GLU A 115 -11.20 1.75 15.28
CA GLU A 115 -11.99 0.55 15.60
C GLU A 115 -13.12 0.35 14.59
N THR A 116 -13.85 1.43 14.23
CA THR A 116 -14.91 1.38 13.21
C THR A 116 -14.31 1.00 11.85
N LYS A 117 -13.20 1.64 11.46
CA LYS A 117 -12.48 1.32 10.22
C LYS A 117 -12.04 -0.14 10.19
N LYS A 118 -11.42 -0.63 11.26
CA LYS A 118 -11.00 -2.03 11.37
C LYS A 118 -12.21 -2.97 11.30
N ALA A 119 -13.29 -2.67 12.01
CA ALA A 119 -14.51 -3.49 11.96
C ALA A 119 -15.07 -3.61 10.54
N TRP A 120 -15.12 -2.51 9.79
CA TRP A 120 -15.57 -2.53 8.40
C TRP A 120 -14.58 -3.19 7.43
N ILE A 121 -13.27 -3.07 7.65
CA ILE A 121 -12.25 -3.83 6.90
C ILE A 121 -12.43 -5.32 7.12
N ASP A 122 -12.51 -5.75 8.37
CA ASP A 122 -12.67 -7.16 8.74
C ASP A 122 -13.99 -7.71 8.19
N ALA A 123 -15.08 -6.95 8.32
CA ALA A 123 -16.39 -7.32 7.77
C ALA A 123 -16.37 -7.44 6.24
N TYR A 124 -15.74 -6.48 5.55
CA TYR A 124 -15.62 -6.51 4.09
C TYR A 124 -14.76 -7.69 3.62
N GLY A 125 -13.68 -8.01 4.34
CA GLY A 125 -12.84 -9.16 4.08
C GLY A 125 -13.62 -10.47 4.17
N VAL A 126 -14.39 -10.66 5.26
CA VAL A 126 -15.25 -11.85 5.43
C VAL A 126 -16.32 -11.93 4.34
N ILE A 127 -16.97 -10.82 4.00
CA ILE A 127 -17.98 -10.78 2.93
C ILE A 127 -17.34 -11.20 1.59
N THR A 128 -16.16 -10.67 1.30
CA THR A 128 -15.42 -10.97 0.07
C THR A 128 -15.03 -12.44 0.00
N GLU A 129 -14.47 -13.00 1.07
CA GLU A 129 -14.09 -14.42 1.15
C GLU A 129 -15.31 -15.32 0.89
N VAL A 130 -16.44 -15.05 1.55
CA VAL A 130 -17.67 -15.85 1.38
C VAL A 130 -18.29 -15.69 0.00
N MET A 131 -18.25 -14.48 -0.59
CA MET A 131 -18.73 -14.25 -1.95
C MET A 131 -17.85 -14.96 -2.98
N LEU A 132 -16.52 -14.93 -2.81
CA LEU A 132 -15.58 -15.65 -3.68
C LEU A 132 -15.75 -17.16 -3.57
N ASP A 133 -15.96 -17.69 -2.36
CA ASP A 133 -16.23 -19.11 -2.13
C ASP A 133 -17.56 -19.56 -2.78
N GLY A 134 -18.56 -18.68 -2.84
CA GLY A 134 -19.82 -18.94 -3.53
C GLY A 134 -19.84 -18.58 -5.02
N ALA A 135 -18.79 -17.92 -5.52
CA ALA A 135 -18.74 -17.45 -6.89
C ALA A 135 -18.63 -18.59 -7.90
N ASP A 136 -18.10 -19.76 -7.49
CA ASP A 136 -17.92 -20.94 -8.35
C ASP A 136 -17.38 -20.54 -9.73
N TYR A 137 -16.37 -19.66 -9.74
CA TYR A 137 -15.76 -19.16 -10.96
C TYR A 137 -15.28 -20.36 -11.78
N SER A 138 -15.92 -20.61 -12.93
CA SER A 138 -15.34 -21.52 -13.90
C SER A 138 -14.12 -20.84 -14.54
N ASP A 139 -13.18 -21.64 -15.05
CA ASP A 139 -12.04 -21.10 -15.83
C ASP A 139 -12.52 -20.20 -16.98
N SER A 140 -13.74 -20.43 -17.49
CA SER A 140 -14.42 -19.58 -18.48
C SER A 140 -15.01 -18.28 -17.93
N ASP A 141 -15.44 -18.23 -16.66
CA ASP A 141 -16.00 -17.00 -16.07
C ASP A 141 -14.92 -16.02 -15.59
N VAL A 142 -13.72 -16.54 -15.29
CA VAL A 142 -12.49 -15.72 -15.14
C VAL A 142 -11.98 -15.26 -16.52
N SER A 143 -12.57 -15.76 -17.61
CA SER A 143 -12.17 -15.57 -19.00
C SER A 143 -13.28 -14.90 -19.82
N LEU A 144 -13.45 -13.58 -19.70
CA LEU A 144 -14.25 -12.84 -20.68
C LEU A 144 -13.44 -12.59 -21.96
N ASP A 145 -14.04 -13.05 -23.06
CA ASP A 145 -13.64 -13.08 -24.47
C ASP A 145 -12.62 -14.16 -24.89
N SER A 146 -13.15 -15.38 -24.90
CA SER A 146 -12.66 -16.54 -25.66
C SER A 146 -12.90 -16.34 -27.16
N ASN A 147 -11.96 -15.67 -27.81
CA ASN A 147 -11.64 -16.03 -29.18
C ASN A 147 -10.18 -15.74 -29.49
N GLU A 148 -9.26 -16.50 -28.87
CA GLU A 148 -7.96 -16.83 -29.47
C GLU A 148 -7.21 -17.82 -28.56
N ALA A 149 -6.82 -18.95 -29.17
CA ALA A 149 -5.91 -20.00 -28.69
C ALA A 149 -6.08 -20.52 -27.25
N VAL A 150 -6.37 -21.82 -27.15
CA VAL A 150 -6.22 -22.61 -25.93
C VAL A 150 -4.75 -22.59 -25.52
N ASP A 151 -4.37 -21.65 -24.67
CA ASP A 151 -2.99 -21.55 -24.17
C ASP A 151 -2.90 -22.27 -22.83
N GLU A 152 -2.42 -23.51 -22.91
CA GLU A 152 -2.04 -24.34 -21.77
C GLU A 152 -1.12 -23.54 -20.84
N VAL A 153 -1.47 -23.53 -19.55
CA VAL A 153 -0.59 -23.03 -18.50
C VAL A 153 0.58 -24.00 -18.38
N ASP A 154 1.80 -23.49 -18.47
CA ASP A 154 2.99 -24.32 -18.32
C ASP A 154 3.07 -24.84 -16.88
N GLU A 155 3.01 -26.17 -16.69
CA GLU A 155 2.96 -26.80 -15.37
C GLU A 155 4.19 -26.49 -14.50
N ALA A 156 5.34 -26.20 -15.11
CA ALA A 156 6.58 -25.94 -14.39
C ALA A 156 6.69 -24.51 -13.86
N THR A 157 6.08 -23.54 -14.56
CA THR A 157 6.21 -22.11 -14.24
C THR A 157 4.89 -21.45 -13.82
N GLY A 158 3.75 -22.08 -14.08
CA GLY A 158 2.43 -21.49 -13.91
C GLY A 158 2.11 -20.38 -14.92
N LEU A 159 2.95 -20.17 -15.94
CA LEU A 159 2.82 -19.08 -16.90
C LEU A 159 2.05 -19.48 -18.15
N LYS A 160 1.31 -18.53 -18.73
CA LYS A 160 0.71 -18.65 -20.07
C LYS A 160 1.75 -18.28 -21.14
N ILE A 161 2.72 -19.17 -21.36
CA ILE A 161 3.91 -18.89 -22.19
C ILE A 161 3.55 -18.50 -23.63
N ALA A 162 2.57 -19.17 -24.24
CA ALA A 162 2.18 -18.88 -25.62
C ALA A 162 1.56 -17.47 -25.80
N LEU A 163 0.85 -16.94 -24.79
CA LEU A 163 0.38 -15.55 -24.78
C LEU A 163 1.53 -14.57 -24.69
N LEU A 164 2.53 -14.84 -23.84
CA LEU A 164 3.73 -14.00 -23.71
C LEU A 164 4.52 -13.96 -25.03
N GLU A 165 4.75 -15.12 -25.64
CA GLU A 165 5.44 -15.24 -26.93
C GLU A 165 4.67 -14.51 -28.04
N SER A 166 3.39 -14.84 -28.24
CA SER A 166 2.58 -14.29 -29.33
C SER A 166 2.32 -12.78 -29.20
N SER A 167 2.08 -12.27 -27.99
CA SER A 167 1.93 -10.83 -27.76
C SER A 167 3.26 -10.09 -27.92
N PHE A 168 4.39 -10.65 -27.48
CA PHE A 168 5.69 -10.01 -27.68
C PHE A 168 6.08 -9.97 -29.17
N GLU A 169 5.74 -10.98 -29.97
CA GLU A 169 5.96 -10.98 -31.43
C GLU A 169 5.28 -9.78 -32.11
N LYS A 170 4.10 -9.36 -31.63
CA LYS A 170 3.39 -8.17 -32.15
C LYS A 170 4.11 -6.86 -31.82
N VAL A 171 4.89 -6.83 -30.73
CA VAL A 171 5.69 -5.66 -30.31
C VAL A 171 7.03 -5.58 -31.03
N LYS A 172 7.63 -6.71 -31.45
CA LYS A 172 8.96 -6.75 -32.09
C LYS A 172 9.16 -5.76 -33.25
N PRO A 173 8.21 -5.55 -34.19
CA PRO A 173 8.37 -4.61 -35.29
C PRO A 173 8.54 -3.15 -34.85
N VAL A 174 8.06 -2.79 -33.66
CA VAL A 174 8.03 -1.44 -33.10
C VAL A 174 8.83 -1.33 -31.80
N ALA A 175 9.72 -2.29 -31.54
CA ALA A 175 10.40 -2.45 -30.27
C ALA A 175 11.23 -1.24 -29.81
N ASN A 176 11.79 -0.47 -30.74
CA ASN A 176 12.54 0.75 -30.40
C ASN A 176 11.62 1.84 -29.83
N ASP A 177 10.47 2.04 -30.45
CA ASP A 177 9.49 3.03 -30.01
C ASP A 177 8.84 2.56 -28.70
N PHE A 178 8.52 1.27 -28.60
CA PHE A 178 8.05 0.63 -27.37
C PHE A 178 8.96 0.94 -26.18
N VAL A 179 10.26 0.72 -26.32
CA VAL A 179 11.20 0.96 -25.20
C VAL A 179 11.38 2.45 -24.91
N ALA A 180 11.30 3.33 -25.91
CA ALA A 180 11.29 4.76 -25.66
C ALA A 180 10.05 5.17 -24.83
N SER A 181 8.86 4.70 -25.23
CA SER A 181 7.62 4.94 -24.49
C SER A 181 7.62 4.34 -23.08
N PHE A 182 8.30 3.21 -22.87
CA PHE A 182 8.49 2.67 -21.52
C PHE A 182 9.21 3.66 -20.60
N TYR A 183 10.33 4.24 -21.05
CA TYR A 183 11.07 5.21 -20.24
C TYR A 183 10.31 6.52 -20.07
N ASP A 184 9.56 6.96 -21.09
CA ASP A 184 8.68 8.13 -20.97
C ASP A 184 7.58 7.88 -19.92
N ASN A 185 6.93 6.72 -19.94
CA ASN A 185 5.93 6.31 -18.96
C ASN A 185 6.54 6.27 -17.55
N LEU A 186 7.70 5.61 -17.37
CA LEU A 186 8.40 5.50 -16.10
C LEU A 186 8.74 6.86 -15.49
N PHE A 187 9.30 7.76 -16.30
CA PHE A 187 9.75 9.07 -15.82
C PHE A 187 8.64 10.11 -15.69
N THR A 188 7.48 9.86 -16.31
CA THR A 188 6.28 10.68 -16.17
C THR A 188 5.52 10.29 -14.91
N ASP A 189 5.24 9.00 -14.73
CA ASP A 189 4.46 8.49 -13.61
C ASP A 189 5.30 8.45 -12.32
N TYR A 190 6.61 8.20 -12.45
CA TYR A 190 7.54 8.08 -11.33
C TYR A 190 8.81 8.92 -11.53
N PRO A 191 8.73 10.26 -11.42
CA PRO A 191 9.89 11.15 -11.62
C PRO A 191 11.07 10.85 -10.68
N ALA A 192 10.80 10.26 -9.52
CA ALA A 192 11.81 9.82 -8.55
C ALA A 192 12.73 8.71 -9.08
N ALA A 193 12.37 8.02 -10.18
CA ALA A 193 13.23 7.02 -10.82
C ALA A 193 14.31 7.66 -11.71
N LYS A 194 14.17 8.92 -12.14
CA LYS A 194 15.12 9.61 -13.05
C LYS A 194 16.57 9.60 -12.56
N PRO A 195 16.87 9.83 -11.25
CA PRO A 195 18.24 9.83 -10.76
C PRO A 195 18.99 8.50 -10.99
N LEU A 196 18.30 7.36 -10.99
CA LEU A 196 18.91 6.04 -11.27
C LEU A 196 19.50 5.93 -12.68
N PHE A 197 19.04 6.78 -13.60
CA PHE A 197 19.45 6.79 -15.00
C PHE A 197 20.27 8.04 -15.36
N ALA A 198 20.63 8.89 -14.39
CA ALA A 198 21.30 10.18 -14.64
C ALA A 198 22.64 10.04 -15.39
N HIS A 199 23.30 8.88 -15.30
CA HIS A 199 24.58 8.58 -15.96
C HIS A 199 24.44 7.59 -17.13
N SER A 200 23.21 7.31 -17.58
CA SER A 200 22.94 6.38 -18.67
C SER A 200 22.66 7.11 -19.98
N ASP A 201 23.24 6.62 -21.07
CA ASP A 201 22.75 6.96 -22.41
C ASP A 201 21.42 6.24 -22.63
N MET A 202 20.34 7.00 -22.79
CA MET A 202 18.98 6.44 -22.84
C MET A 202 18.72 5.58 -24.09
N LYS A 203 19.44 5.79 -25.19
CA LYS A 203 19.34 4.94 -26.39
C LYS A 203 20.04 3.60 -26.15
N VAL A 204 21.23 3.63 -25.55
CA VAL A 204 21.95 2.41 -25.15
C VAL A 204 21.17 1.65 -24.08
N GLN A 205 20.63 2.35 -23.11
CA GLN A 205 19.84 1.79 -22.01
C GLN A 205 18.56 1.13 -22.54
N GLY A 206 17.87 1.78 -23.48
CA GLY A 206 16.74 1.17 -24.18
C GLY A 206 17.12 -0.12 -24.90
N GLY A 207 18.26 -0.13 -25.61
CA GLY A 207 18.78 -1.34 -26.24
C GLY A 207 19.09 -2.47 -25.25
N LYS A 208 19.51 -2.16 -24.02
CA LYS A 208 19.71 -3.16 -22.95
C LYS A 208 18.39 -3.74 -22.47
N LEU A 209 17.38 -2.89 -22.21
CA LEU A 209 16.06 -3.34 -21.80
C LEU A 209 15.44 -4.27 -22.86
N LEU A 210 15.50 -3.88 -24.13
CA LEU A 210 14.96 -4.69 -25.23
C LEU A 210 15.61 -6.07 -25.27
N LYS A 211 16.95 -6.14 -25.16
CA LYS A 211 17.67 -7.42 -25.14
C LYS A 211 17.26 -8.28 -23.94
N SER A 212 17.03 -7.68 -22.77
CA SER A 212 16.55 -8.41 -21.60
C SER A 212 15.14 -8.97 -21.82
N LEU A 213 14.22 -8.18 -22.39
CA LEU A 213 12.85 -8.65 -22.70
C LEU A 213 12.86 -9.78 -23.72
N VAL A 214 13.64 -9.65 -24.79
CA VAL A 214 13.83 -10.71 -25.80
C VAL A 214 14.37 -11.98 -25.15
N PHE A 215 15.44 -11.84 -24.33
CA PHE A 215 16.04 -12.98 -23.63
C PHE A 215 15.05 -13.70 -22.73
N VAL A 216 14.25 -12.96 -21.95
CA VAL A 216 13.22 -13.54 -21.08
C VAL A 216 12.22 -14.35 -21.92
N VAL A 217 11.63 -13.74 -22.94
CA VAL A 217 10.60 -14.38 -23.78
C VAL A 217 11.15 -15.61 -24.49
N GLU A 218 12.37 -15.56 -25.03
CA GLU A 218 13.01 -16.70 -25.72
C GLU A 218 13.37 -17.87 -24.77
N ASN A 219 13.40 -17.64 -23.46
CA ASN A 219 13.78 -18.65 -22.46
C ASN A 219 12.66 -19.00 -21.47
N LEU A 220 11.42 -18.56 -21.69
CA LEU A 220 10.27 -18.89 -20.84
C LEU A 220 10.07 -20.41 -20.66
N ARG A 221 10.38 -21.19 -21.70
CA ARG A 221 10.30 -22.67 -21.70
C ARG A 221 11.51 -23.37 -21.11
N LYS A 222 12.46 -22.62 -20.54
CA LYS A 222 13.70 -23.11 -19.93
C LYS A 222 13.87 -22.54 -18.53
N PRO A 223 13.01 -22.94 -17.57
CA PRO A 223 12.94 -22.30 -16.26
C PRO A 223 14.29 -22.27 -15.53
N GLY A 224 15.09 -23.35 -15.58
CA GLY A 224 16.42 -23.37 -14.95
C GLY A 224 17.40 -22.32 -15.50
N GLU A 225 17.54 -22.22 -16.82
CA GLU A 225 18.43 -21.24 -17.47
C GLU A 225 17.96 -19.81 -17.20
N LEU A 226 16.64 -19.60 -17.25
CA LEU A 226 16.02 -18.30 -17.01
C LEU A 226 16.19 -17.87 -15.55
N THR A 227 15.95 -18.77 -14.58
CA THR A 227 16.12 -18.50 -13.16
C THR A 227 17.55 -18.09 -12.82
N ASP A 228 18.55 -18.83 -13.29
CA ASP A 228 19.97 -18.50 -13.02
C ASP A 228 20.35 -17.14 -13.63
N ALA A 229 19.90 -16.87 -14.85
CA ALA A 229 20.16 -15.60 -15.52
C ALA A 229 19.49 -14.42 -14.79
N LEU A 230 18.24 -14.58 -14.32
CA LEU A 230 17.50 -13.56 -13.57
C LEU A 230 18.07 -13.33 -12.18
N LYS A 231 18.49 -14.38 -11.46
CA LYS A 231 19.22 -14.22 -10.18
C LYS A 231 20.50 -13.42 -10.36
N GLY A 232 21.29 -13.76 -11.37
CA GLY A 232 22.49 -13.02 -11.73
C GLY A 232 22.19 -11.57 -12.17
N LEU A 233 21.05 -11.34 -12.80
CA LEU A 233 20.58 -10.01 -13.18
C LEU A 233 20.16 -9.19 -11.95
N GLY A 234 19.43 -9.79 -11.00
CA GLY A 234 19.06 -9.20 -9.71
C GLY A 234 20.28 -8.76 -8.91
N ALA A 235 21.28 -9.62 -8.76
CA ALA A 235 22.56 -9.28 -8.12
C ALA A 235 23.27 -8.07 -8.77
N ARG A 236 23.14 -7.89 -10.09
CA ARG A 236 23.67 -6.71 -10.79
C ARG A 236 22.79 -5.47 -10.60
N HIS A 237 21.47 -5.64 -10.50
CA HIS A 237 20.54 -4.54 -10.24
C HIS A 237 20.76 -3.89 -8.88
N VAL A 238 21.13 -4.67 -7.86
CA VAL A 238 21.63 -4.12 -6.58
C VAL A 238 22.79 -3.17 -6.81
N LYS A 239 23.79 -3.58 -7.60
CA LYS A 239 24.97 -2.75 -7.93
C LYS A 239 24.66 -1.53 -8.79
N TYR A 240 23.51 -1.51 -9.45
CA TYR A 240 23.01 -0.37 -10.21
C TYR A 240 22.19 0.60 -9.34
N GLY A 241 21.99 0.29 -8.06
CA GLY A 241 21.20 1.10 -7.13
C GLY A 241 19.69 0.80 -7.15
N ALA A 242 19.28 -0.36 -7.67
CA ALA A 242 17.87 -0.76 -7.66
C ALA A 242 17.46 -1.38 -6.31
N LEU A 243 16.55 -0.69 -5.62
CA LEU A 243 15.92 -1.13 -4.37
C LEU A 243 14.63 -1.92 -4.65
N PRO A 244 14.15 -2.74 -3.71
CA PRO A 244 12.90 -3.50 -3.88
C PRO A 244 11.70 -2.64 -4.29
N GLU A 245 11.56 -1.43 -3.75
CA GLU A 245 10.50 -0.48 -4.08
C GLU A 245 10.52 0.04 -5.53
N HIS A 246 11.64 -0.11 -6.25
CA HIS A 246 11.73 0.31 -7.65
C HIS A 246 11.10 -0.71 -8.61
N TYR A 247 11.01 -2.00 -8.23
CA TYR A 247 10.47 -3.05 -9.10
C TYR A 247 8.98 -2.81 -9.43
N PRO A 248 8.07 -2.54 -8.47
CA PRO A 248 6.67 -2.25 -8.80
C PRO A 248 6.46 -1.08 -9.77
N LEU A 249 7.35 -0.08 -9.73
CA LEU A 249 7.30 1.07 -10.65
C LEU A 249 7.60 0.63 -12.09
N VAL A 250 8.65 -0.17 -12.27
CA VAL A 250 9.06 -0.73 -13.55
C VAL A 250 7.96 -1.64 -14.11
N GLY A 251 7.37 -2.50 -13.28
CA GLY A 251 6.26 -3.38 -13.68
C GLY A 251 5.06 -2.58 -14.20
N SER A 252 4.63 -1.58 -13.43
CA SER A 252 3.50 -0.72 -13.79
C SER A 252 3.74 0.03 -15.11
N SER A 253 4.94 0.58 -15.31
CA SER A 253 5.32 1.27 -16.54
C SER A 253 5.46 0.32 -17.74
N LEU A 254 5.92 -0.92 -17.53
CA LEU A 254 6.03 -1.92 -18.59
C LEU A 254 4.66 -2.39 -19.06
N LEU A 255 3.75 -2.70 -18.14
CA LEU A 255 2.37 -3.11 -18.44
C LEU A 255 1.60 -1.99 -19.16
N LYS A 256 1.72 -0.74 -18.70
CA LYS A 256 1.16 0.44 -19.37
C LYS A 256 1.68 0.58 -20.81
N THR A 257 2.96 0.29 -21.03
CA THR A 257 3.55 0.34 -22.37
C THR A 257 3.04 -0.79 -23.27
N PHE A 258 2.91 -2.01 -22.74
CA PHE A 258 2.29 -3.10 -23.49
C PHE A 258 0.84 -2.78 -23.88
N GLU A 259 0.05 -2.22 -22.98
CA GLU A 259 -1.31 -1.76 -23.28
C GLU A 259 -1.36 -0.75 -24.43
N GLN A 260 -0.46 0.24 -24.43
CA GLN A 260 -0.38 1.27 -25.48
C GLN A 260 -0.07 0.71 -26.88
N TYR A 261 0.76 -0.35 -26.94
CA TYR A 261 1.27 -0.89 -28.21
C TYR A 261 0.46 -2.08 -28.73
N LEU A 262 -0.07 -2.92 -27.84
CA LEU A 262 -0.90 -4.05 -28.19
C LEU A 262 -2.36 -3.65 -28.43
N LYS A 263 -2.85 -2.58 -27.77
CA LYS A 263 -4.20 -2.03 -27.98
C LYS A 263 -5.27 -3.13 -27.89
N ASP A 264 -5.95 -3.43 -28.99
CA ASP A 264 -6.99 -4.46 -29.06
C ASP A 264 -6.44 -5.87 -28.73
N ASP A 265 -5.13 -6.09 -28.92
CA ASP A 265 -4.44 -7.33 -28.55
C ASP A 265 -4.02 -7.38 -27.06
N TRP A 266 -4.18 -6.29 -26.30
CA TRP A 266 -3.98 -6.24 -24.85
C TRP A 266 -5.22 -6.76 -24.11
N THR A 267 -5.55 -8.01 -24.38
CA THR A 267 -6.67 -8.70 -23.74
C THR A 267 -6.37 -9.01 -22.27
N GLN A 268 -7.40 -9.29 -21.48
CA GLN A 268 -7.20 -9.65 -20.07
C GLN A 268 -6.29 -10.88 -19.88
N PRO A 269 -6.41 -11.97 -20.68
CA PRO A 269 -5.46 -13.07 -20.61
C PRO A 269 -4.01 -12.64 -20.88
N THR A 270 -3.78 -11.78 -21.87
CA THR A 270 -2.45 -11.25 -22.20
C THR A 270 -1.91 -10.39 -21.05
N LYS A 271 -2.73 -9.47 -20.53
CA LYS A 271 -2.37 -8.64 -19.37
C LYS A 271 -2.00 -9.48 -18.16
N GLN A 272 -2.84 -10.46 -17.80
CA GLN A 272 -2.58 -11.35 -16.67
C GLN A 272 -1.30 -12.16 -16.89
N ALA A 273 -1.08 -12.69 -18.09
CA ALA A 273 0.15 -13.41 -18.41
C ALA A 273 1.40 -12.54 -18.18
N TRP A 274 1.37 -11.27 -18.58
CA TRP A 274 2.48 -10.33 -18.34
C TRP A 274 2.61 -9.89 -16.88
N VAL A 275 1.52 -9.80 -16.12
CA VAL A 275 1.54 -9.56 -14.66
C VAL A 275 2.22 -10.73 -13.96
N ASP A 276 1.79 -11.96 -14.25
CA ASP A 276 2.34 -13.19 -13.66
C ASP A 276 3.82 -13.34 -14.02
N ALA A 277 4.18 -13.13 -15.29
CA ALA A 277 5.56 -13.17 -15.74
C ALA A 277 6.41 -12.11 -15.03
N TYR A 278 5.92 -10.88 -14.90
CA TYR A 278 6.65 -9.81 -14.21
C TYR A 278 6.81 -10.09 -12.72
N GLY A 279 5.78 -10.63 -12.07
CA GLY A 279 5.81 -11.06 -10.67
C GLY A 279 6.88 -12.12 -10.44
N LEU A 280 6.89 -13.17 -11.26
CA LEU A 280 7.89 -14.25 -11.20
C LEU A 280 9.31 -13.71 -11.45
N ILE A 281 9.50 -12.85 -12.46
CA ILE A 281 10.79 -12.22 -12.73
C ILE A 281 11.27 -11.43 -11.52
N THR A 282 10.37 -10.66 -10.90
CA THR A 282 10.69 -9.84 -9.73
C THR A 282 11.07 -10.71 -8.53
N GLU A 283 10.28 -11.75 -8.24
CA GLU A 283 10.58 -12.69 -7.15
C GLU A 283 11.97 -13.32 -7.32
N VAL A 284 12.27 -13.85 -8.50
CA VAL A 284 13.56 -14.49 -8.81
C VAL A 284 14.71 -13.48 -8.78
N MET A 285 14.50 -12.26 -9.29
CA MET A 285 15.50 -11.20 -9.23
C MET A 285 15.77 -10.75 -7.79
N LEU A 286 14.74 -10.65 -6.94
CA LEU A 286 14.88 -10.32 -5.51
C LEU A 286 15.57 -11.45 -4.74
N GLU A 287 15.29 -12.72 -5.07
CA GLU A 287 15.98 -13.88 -4.48
C GLU A 287 17.48 -13.88 -4.82
N GLY A 288 17.84 -13.52 -6.06
CA GLY A 288 19.23 -13.37 -6.48
C GLY A 288 19.87 -12.05 -6.05
N ALA A 289 19.07 -11.08 -5.61
CA ALA A 289 19.53 -9.81 -5.09
C ALA A 289 19.92 -10.00 -3.61
N ASP A 290 21.21 -10.19 -3.37
CA ASP A 290 21.74 -10.24 -2.02
C ASP A 290 21.79 -8.83 -1.41
N TYR A 291 20.63 -8.36 -0.96
CA TYR A 291 20.50 -7.15 -0.14
C TYR A 291 21.08 -7.34 1.27
N SER A 292 21.51 -8.55 1.63
CA SER A 292 22.05 -8.89 2.95
C SER A 292 23.59 -8.87 3.03
N LYS A 293 24.31 -8.89 1.89
CA LYS A 293 25.80 -8.97 1.85
C LYS A 293 26.53 -7.80 1.18
N GLN A 294 25.88 -6.70 0.85
CA GLN A 294 26.53 -5.48 0.37
C GLN A 294 25.56 -4.30 0.59
N ASP A 295 25.89 -3.18 1.24
CA ASP A 295 27.01 -2.26 0.99
C ASP A 295 27.39 -2.18 -0.49
N VAL A 296 26.59 -1.49 -1.32
CA VAL A 296 27.11 -0.86 -2.55
C VAL A 296 26.47 0.52 -2.75
N ALA A 297 27.21 1.53 -2.31
CA ALA A 297 27.33 2.77 -3.05
C ALA A 297 27.94 2.50 -4.43
N LEU A 298 27.45 3.22 -5.43
CA LEU A 298 28.01 3.40 -6.77
C LEU A 298 29.55 3.59 -6.72
N ASP A 299 30.33 2.73 -7.36
CA ASP A 299 30.99 3.06 -8.64
C ASP A 299 32.07 2.05 -9.08
N SER A 300 32.32 2.10 -10.39
CA SER A 300 33.20 1.33 -11.28
C SER A 300 34.47 0.66 -10.72
N VAL A 301 34.72 -0.55 -11.24
CA VAL A 301 36.00 -1.24 -11.52
C VAL A 301 37.27 -0.69 -10.85
N THR A 302 37.89 -1.50 -9.98
CA THR A 302 39.27 -1.30 -9.50
C THR A 302 40.29 -1.81 -10.54
N PRO A 303 41.49 -1.22 -10.68
CA PRO A 303 42.56 -1.61 -9.75
C PRO A 303 43.52 -0.47 -9.36
N ALA A 304 43.84 -0.41 -8.07
CA ALA A 304 45.17 -0.19 -7.47
C ALA A 304 45.01 0.47 -6.10
N ALA A 305 45.75 -0.06 -5.12
CA ALA A 305 45.74 0.39 -3.74
C ALA A 305 46.20 1.85 -3.60
N SER A 306 45.36 2.71 -3.00
CA SER A 306 45.81 3.87 -2.20
C SER A 306 44.65 4.48 -1.39
N GLY A 307 44.80 4.50 -0.06
CA GLY A 307 44.09 5.34 0.94
C GLY A 307 42.59 5.63 0.75
N LYS A 308 41.71 4.88 1.42
CA LYS A 308 40.28 5.22 1.50
C LYS A 308 40.04 6.42 2.44
N ASP A 309 39.12 7.30 2.04
CA ASP A 309 38.60 8.39 2.88
C ASP A 309 37.79 7.79 4.04
N PRO A 310 38.09 8.13 5.31
CA PRO A 310 37.34 7.66 6.48
C PRO A 310 35.83 7.92 6.42
N MET A 311 35.36 8.89 5.62
CA MET A 311 33.94 9.21 5.48
C MET A 311 33.15 8.21 4.65
N ASP A 312 33.82 7.34 3.88
CA ASP A 312 33.21 6.30 3.07
C ASP A 312 33.26 4.91 3.71
N GLU A 313 33.85 4.80 4.91
CA GLU A 313 33.86 3.55 5.67
C GLU A 313 32.50 3.28 6.31
N VAL A 314 32.04 2.04 6.14
CA VAL A 314 30.82 1.51 6.78
C VAL A 314 31.22 0.73 8.02
N ASP A 315 30.52 0.97 9.13
CA ASP A 315 30.70 0.21 10.36
C ASP A 315 30.08 -1.18 10.20
N GLU A 316 30.91 -2.23 10.25
CA GLU A 316 30.50 -3.62 9.99
C GLU A 316 29.39 -4.12 10.92
N ALA A 317 29.27 -3.56 12.13
CA ALA A 317 28.32 -4.04 13.12
C ALA A 317 26.92 -3.40 12.99
N THR A 318 26.85 -2.21 12.39
CA THR A 318 25.60 -1.46 12.21
C THR A 318 25.20 -1.29 10.75
N GLY A 319 26.11 -1.51 9.79
CA GLY A 319 25.89 -1.19 8.37
C GLY A 319 25.82 0.31 8.10
N LEU A 320 26.21 1.17 9.05
CA LEU A 320 26.07 2.62 8.95
C LEU A 320 27.40 3.29 8.59
N LYS A 321 27.34 4.37 7.79
CA LYS A 321 28.47 5.30 7.60
C LYS A 321 28.66 6.20 8.84
N VAL A 322 29.16 5.61 9.92
CA VAL A 322 29.20 6.26 11.25
C VAL A 322 30.01 7.56 11.24
N ALA A 323 31.16 7.61 10.55
CA ALA A 323 31.97 8.81 10.46
C ALA A 323 31.22 9.99 9.80
N LEU A 324 30.38 9.71 8.81
CA LEU A 324 29.57 10.71 8.11
C LEU A 324 28.41 11.22 8.97
N LEU A 325 27.78 10.34 9.74
CA LEU A 325 26.77 10.69 10.74
C LEU A 325 27.35 11.56 11.85
N GLU A 326 28.49 11.17 12.40
CA GLU A 326 29.24 11.94 13.41
C GLU A 326 29.62 13.32 12.85
N SER A 327 30.29 13.37 11.70
CA SER A 327 30.77 14.62 11.09
C SER A 327 29.63 15.58 10.72
N SER A 328 28.56 15.08 10.10
CA SER A 328 27.41 15.91 9.74
C SER A 328 26.65 16.38 10.97
N PHE A 329 26.48 15.55 12.00
CA PHE A 329 25.86 15.98 13.25
C PHE A 329 26.68 17.04 14.00
N GLU A 330 28.01 16.95 13.98
CA GLU A 330 28.89 17.97 14.58
C GLU A 330 28.65 19.36 13.99
N LYS A 331 28.31 19.46 12.70
CA LYS A 331 27.98 20.74 12.04
C LYS A 331 26.63 21.31 12.51
N VAL A 332 25.71 20.45 12.96
CA VAL A 332 24.40 20.85 13.50
C VAL A 332 24.50 21.25 14.97
N LYS A 333 25.45 20.71 15.75
CA LYS A 333 25.57 20.98 17.20
C LYS A 333 25.57 22.47 17.58
N PRO A 334 26.28 23.39 16.88
CA PRO A 334 26.27 24.81 17.22
C PRO A 334 24.89 25.47 17.15
N VAL A 335 23.98 24.92 16.34
CA VAL A 335 22.63 25.44 16.06
C VAL A 335 21.54 24.47 16.50
N ALA A 336 21.87 23.53 17.38
CA ALA A 336 21.01 22.40 17.72
C ALA A 336 19.64 22.78 18.31
N ASN A 337 19.55 23.91 19.02
CA ASN A 337 18.28 24.39 19.56
C ASN A 337 17.33 24.86 18.44
N ASP A 338 17.86 25.61 17.47
CA ASP A 338 17.10 26.10 16.32
C ASP A 338 16.74 24.91 15.41
N PHE A 339 17.69 23.99 15.20
CA PHE A 339 17.45 22.74 14.46
C PHE A 339 16.25 21.98 15.03
N VAL A 340 16.20 21.76 16.34
CA VAL A 340 15.09 21.02 16.94
C VAL A 340 13.78 21.81 16.91
N ALA A 341 13.82 23.14 17.03
CA ALA A 341 12.63 23.96 16.82
C ALA A 341 12.09 23.79 15.38
N SER A 342 12.96 23.91 14.38
CA SER A 342 12.60 23.70 12.97
C SER A 342 12.12 22.28 12.67
N PHE A 343 12.64 21.26 13.36
CA PHE A 343 12.09 19.91 13.28
C PHE A 343 10.61 19.85 13.68
N TYR A 344 10.24 20.44 14.83
CA TYR A 344 8.83 20.45 15.24
C TYR A 344 7.98 21.34 14.35
N ASP A 345 8.52 22.45 13.85
CA ASP A 345 7.82 23.28 12.86
C ASP A 345 7.54 22.51 11.57
N ASN A 346 8.54 21.78 11.03
CA ASN A 346 8.37 20.91 9.86
C ASN A 346 7.34 19.80 10.14
N LEU A 347 7.44 19.10 11.28
CA LEU A 347 6.52 18.04 11.67
C LEU A 347 5.07 18.55 11.75
N PHE A 348 4.86 19.69 12.40
CA PHE A 348 3.53 20.23 12.62
C PHE A 348 2.93 20.98 11.44
N THR A 349 3.78 21.40 10.50
CA THR A 349 3.35 22.01 9.23
C THR A 349 2.96 20.93 8.24
N ASP A 350 3.82 19.93 8.04
CA ASP A 350 3.60 18.86 7.06
C ASP A 350 2.57 17.84 7.57
N TYR A 351 2.55 17.60 8.90
CA TYR A 351 1.72 16.59 9.56
C TYR A 351 0.99 17.18 10.78
N PRO A 352 0.00 18.07 10.59
CA PRO A 352 -0.70 18.74 11.68
C PRO A 352 -1.42 17.75 12.62
N ALA A 353 -1.76 16.56 12.14
CA ALA A 353 -2.33 15.47 12.94
C ALA A 353 -1.38 14.93 14.02
N ALA A 354 -0.09 15.24 13.95
CA ALA A 354 0.87 14.89 15.01
C ALA A 354 0.81 15.84 16.22
N LYS A 355 0.24 17.06 16.09
CA LYS A 355 0.18 18.07 17.16
C LYS A 355 -0.46 17.56 18.47
N PRO A 356 -1.58 16.82 18.44
CA PRO A 356 -2.22 16.31 19.66
C PRO A 356 -1.31 15.44 20.53
N LEU A 357 -0.36 14.68 19.93
CA LEU A 357 0.61 13.87 20.69
C LEU A 357 1.51 14.71 21.60
N PHE A 358 1.63 16.01 21.32
CA PHE A 358 2.46 16.95 22.07
C PHE A 358 1.63 17.98 22.84
N ALA A 359 0.30 17.84 22.89
CA ALA A 359 -0.60 18.83 23.51
C ALA A 359 -0.29 19.09 25.00
N HIS A 360 0.28 18.11 25.69
CA HIS A 360 0.67 18.19 27.11
C HIS A 360 2.18 18.41 27.32
N SER A 361 2.92 18.70 26.25
CA SER A 361 4.37 18.88 26.30
C SER A 361 4.74 20.36 26.23
N ASP A 362 5.62 20.79 27.13
CA ASP A 362 6.35 22.05 26.93
C ASP A 362 7.34 21.85 25.77
N MET A 363 7.14 22.57 24.66
CA MET A 363 7.88 22.34 23.42
C MET A 363 9.38 22.63 23.54
N LYS A 364 9.77 23.53 24.45
CA LYS A 364 11.19 23.78 24.75
C LYS A 364 11.83 22.58 25.44
N THR A 365 11.17 22.04 26.46
CA THR A 365 11.60 20.83 27.17
C THR A 365 11.60 19.61 26.26
N GLN A 366 10.56 19.46 25.44
CA GLN A 366 10.43 18.39 24.47
C GLN A 366 11.52 18.45 23.41
N GLY A 367 11.85 19.66 22.94
CA GLY A 367 13.00 19.87 22.07
C GLY A 367 14.31 19.44 22.72
N GLY A 368 14.52 19.79 24.00
CA GLY A 368 15.69 19.33 24.75
C GLY A 368 15.77 17.79 24.89
N LYS A 369 14.63 17.09 24.99
CA LYS A 369 14.59 15.61 25.02
C LYS A 369 14.97 15.00 23.67
N LEU A 370 14.46 15.56 22.56
CA LEU A 370 14.81 15.12 21.21
C LEU A 370 16.31 15.32 20.96
N LEU A 371 16.84 16.50 21.28
CA LEU A 371 18.26 16.79 21.13
C LEU A 371 19.13 15.80 21.90
N LYS A 372 18.81 15.54 23.17
CA LYS A 372 19.53 14.55 23.98
C LYS A 372 19.48 13.14 23.37
N SER A 373 18.35 12.78 22.75
CA SER A 373 18.18 11.48 22.11
C SER A 373 19.03 11.38 20.84
N LEU A 374 19.05 12.42 20.00
CA LEU A 374 19.90 12.48 18.81
C LEU A 374 21.38 12.43 19.16
N VAL A 375 21.81 13.21 20.16
CA VAL A 375 23.19 13.17 20.70
C VAL A 375 23.53 11.76 21.18
N PHE A 376 22.66 11.15 21.99
CA PHE A 376 22.87 9.80 22.50
C PHE A 376 23.02 8.78 21.38
N VAL A 377 22.16 8.83 20.36
CA VAL A 377 22.25 7.93 19.20
C VAL A 377 23.60 8.07 18.53
N VAL A 378 23.99 9.30 18.15
CA VAL A 378 25.25 9.56 17.43
C VAL A 378 26.47 9.13 18.25
N GLU A 379 26.49 9.39 19.56
CA GLU A 379 27.58 8.99 20.45
C GLU A 379 27.70 7.47 20.67
N ASN A 380 26.65 6.70 20.35
CA ASN A 380 26.59 5.26 20.56
C ASN A 380 26.45 4.44 19.27
N LEU A 381 26.59 5.07 18.09
CA LEU A 381 26.58 4.37 16.79
C LEU A 381 27.62 3.25 16.72
N ARG A 382 28.78 3.41 17.38
CA ARG A 382 29.86 2.41 17.44
C ARG A 382 29.67 1.37 18.55
N LYS A 383 28.53 1.39 19.23
CA LYS A 383 28.21 0.50 20.36
C LYS A 383 26.83 -0.14 20.15
N PRO A 384 26.69 -1.02 19.14
CA PRO A 384 25.40 -1.55 18.70
C PRO A 384 24.60 -2.18 19.86
N GLY A 385 25.23 -2.94 20.75
CA GLY A 385 24.53 -3.55 21.89
C GLY A 385 23.95 -2.54 22.90
N GLU A 386 24.64 -1.42 23.17
CA GLU A 386 24.14 -0.35 24.05
C GLU A 386 23.04 0.43 23.36
N LEU A 387 23.24 0.76 22.09
CA LEU A 387 22.29 1.48 21.25
C LEU A 387 20.98 0.70 21.10
N THR A 388 21.05 -0.58 20.73
CA THR A 388 19.87 -1.45 20.57
C THR A 388 19.06 -1.54 21.85
N ARG A 389 19.72 -1.75 23.00
CA ARG A 389 19.03 -1.82 24.30
C ARG A 389 18.34 -0.51 24.65
N ALA A 390 19.01 0.61 24.44
CA ALA A 390 18.46 1.93 24.71
C ALA A 390 17.26 2.25 23.81
N LEU A 391 17.35 1.95 22.51
CA LEU A 391 16.30 2.16 21.53
C LEU A 391 15.09 1.25 21.77
N LYS A 392 15.27 -0.03 22.09
CA LYS A 392 14.15 -0.90 22.49
C LYS A 392 13.41 -0.36 23.72
N GLY A 393 14.16 0.06 24.73
CA GLY A 393 13.58 0.69 25.92
C GLY A 393 12.90 2.03 25.61
N LEU A 394 13.40 2.77 24.62
CA LEU A 394 12.79 4.01 24.14
C LEU A 394 11.48 3.73 23.40
N GLY A 395 11.45 2.74 22.51
CA GLY A 395 10.25 2.25 21.81
C GLY A 395 9.14 1.85 22.77
N ALA A 396 9.47 1.04 23.78
CA ALA A 396 8.53 0.67 24.85
C ALA A 396 7.90 1.87 25.57
N ARG A 397 8.67 2.96 25.78
CA ARG A 397 8.14 4.19 26.37
C ARG A 397 7.32 5.02 25.37
N HIS A 398 7.68 4.99 24.09
CA HIS A 398 6.95 5.69 23.03
C HIS A 398 5.53 5.18 22.87
N VAL A 399 5.30 3.86 23.05
CA VAL A 399 3.94 3.30 23.16
C VAL A 399 3.12 4.02 24.25
N LYS A 400 3.70 4.19 25.44
CA LYS A 400 3.05 4.88 26.58
C LYS A 400 2.82 6.37 26.35
N TYR A 401 3.54 6.97 25.40
CA TYR A 401 3.35 8.35 24.98
C TYR A 401 2.30 8.48 23.87
N GLY A 402 1.72 7.36 23.41
CA GLY A 402 0.72 7.34 22.32
C GLY A 402 1.33 7.28 20.92
N ALA A 403 2.62 6.95 20.78
CA ALA A 403 3.27 6.84 19.47
C ALA A 403 2.98 5.49 18.80
N LEU A 404 2.30 5.52 17.66
CA LEU A 404 1.95 4.38 16.82
C LEU A 404 2.95 4.18 15.68
N PRO A 405 3.02 2.99 15.04
CA PRO A 405 3.96 2.72 13.94
C PRO A 405 3.87 3.73 12.79
N GLU A 406 2.66 4.19 12.44
CA GLU A 406 2.42 5.20 11.40
C GLU A 406 3.02 6.59 11.71
N HIS A 407 3.36 6.88 12.96
CA HIS A 407 3.99 8.16 13.32
C HIS A 407 5.50 8.19 13.00
N TYR A 408 6.17 7.04 12.91
CA TYR A 408 7.61 6.98 12.66
C TYR A 408 7.99 7.52 11.27
N PRO A 409 7.35 7.12 10.15
CA PRO A 409 7.67 7.71 8.84
C PRO A 409 7.52 9.23 8.77
N LEU A 410 6.58 9.81 9.52
CA LEU A 410 6.36 11.26 9.60
C LEU A 410 7.56 11.95 10.28
N VAL A 411 8.00 11.40 11.41
CA VAL A 411 9.18 11.88 12.15
C VAL A 411 10.44 11.76 11.31
N GLY A 412 10.64 10.65 10.60
CA GLY A 412 11.77 10.45 9.69
C GLY A 412 11.82 11.49 8.59
N SER A 413 10.69 11.70 7.91
CA SER A 413 10.56 12.69 6.83
C SER A 413 10.85 14.10 7.31
N SER A 414 10.29 14.50 8.46
CA SER A 414 10.54 15.82 9.05
C SER A 414 11.98 15.98 9.53
N LEU A 415 12.60 14.95 10.09
CA LEU A 415 13.99 14.98 10.55
C LEU A 415 14.97 15.14 9.38
N LEU A 416 14.80 14.37 8.31
CA LEU A 416 15.61 14.47 7.10
C LEU A 416 15.46 15.84 6.42
N LYS A 417 14.23 16.36 6.32
CA LYS A 417 13.95 17.72 5.82
C LYS A 417 14.66 18.79 6.66
N THR A 418 14.71 18.64 7.99
CA THR A 418 15.45 19.57 8.85
C THR A 418 16.95 19.46 8.66
N PHE A 419 17.52 18.25 8.52
CA PHE A 419 18.93 18.10 8.20
C PHE A 419 19.30 18.75 6.86
N GLU A 420 18.49 18.60 5.84
CA GLU A 420 18.68 19.27 4.54
C GLU A 420 18.72 20.81 4.68
N GLN A 421 17.79 21.39 5.46
CA GLN A 421 17.72 22.84 5.69
C GLN A 421 18.98 23.42 6.37
N TYR A 422 19.57 22.66 7.30
CA TYR A 422 20.68 23.12 8.13
C TYR A 422 22.06 22.77 7.56
N LEU A 423 22.20 21.61 6.94
CA LEU A 423 23.46 21.16 6.34
C LEU A 423 23.68 21.78 4.94
N LYS A 424 22.61 22.08 4.20
CA LYS A 424 22.69 22.76 2.89
C LYS A 424 23.68 22.04 1.96
N ASP A 425 24.79 22.68 1.60
CA ASP A 425 25.81 22.10 0.72
C ASP A 425 26.46 20.83 1.32
N ASP A 426 26.43 20.67 2.64
CA ASP A 426 26.89 19.47 3.35
C ASP A 426 25.86 18.32 3.35
N TRP A 427 24.62 18.57 2.91
CA TRP A 427 23.59 17.56 2.68
C TRP A 427 23.79 16.84 1.34
N THR A 428 24.96 16.23 1.20
CA THR A 428 25.32 15.44 0.02
C THR A 428 24.50 14.15 -0.04
N ALA A 429 24.44 13.51 -1.22
CA ALA A 429 23.76 12.23 -1.37
C ALA A 429 24.28 11.15 -0.38
N PRO A 430 25.60 10.98 -0.17
CA PRO A 430 26.11 10.12 0.90
C PRO A 430 25.62 10.49 2.29
N THR A 431 25.61 11.78 2.64
CA THR A 431 25.14 12.25 3.96
C THR A 431 23.66 11.93 4.15
N LYS A 432 22.85 12.22 3.15
CA LYS A 432 21.41 11.93 3.14
C LYS A 432 21.14 10.44 3.31
N GLN A 433 21.83 9.60 2.55
CA GLN A 433 21.67 8.15 2.65
C GLN A 433 22.05 7.63 4.04
N ALA A 434 23.19 8.09 4.59
CA ALA A 434 23.60 7.68 5.92
C ALA A 434 22.55 8.00 7.01
N TRP A 435 21.89 9.17 6.92
CA TRP A 435 20.80 9.53 7.84
C TRP A 435 19.49 8.76 7.59
N ILE A 436 19.19 8.39 6.34
CA ILE A 436 18.07 7.49 6.02
C ILE A 436 18.30 6.12 6.66
N ASP A 437 19.49 5.54 6.47
CA ASP A 437 19.86 4.23 7.00
C ASP A 437 19.85 4.24 8.54
N ALA A 438 20.41 5.28 9.15
CA ALA A 438 20.40 5.46 10.60
C ALA A 438 18.97 5.58 11.15
N TYR A 439 18.09 6.33 10.48
CA TYR A 439 16.70 6.47 10.90
C TYR A 439 15.90 5.17 10.72
N GLY A 440 16.16 4.42 9.64
CA GLY A 440 15.58 3.10 9.40
C GLY A 440 15.93 2.13 10.53
N LEU A 441 17.21 2.01 10.87
CA LEU A 441 17.69 1.18 11.98
C LEU A 441 17.05 1.60 13.32
N ILE A 442 16.98 2.90 13.61
CA ILE A 442 16.34 3.42 14.83
C ILE A 442 14.88 2.98 14.90
N THR A 443 14.15 3.12 13.79
CA THR A 443 12.73 2.80 13.69
C THR A 443 12.49 1.30 13.89
N GLU A 444 13.22 0.46 13.16
CA GLU A 444 13.15 -1.00 13.28
C GLU A 444 13.36 -1.44 14.74
N VAL A 445 14.45 -1.01 15.35
CA VAL A 445 14.79 -1.39 16.73
C VAL A 445 13.80 -0.83 17.75
N MET A 446 13.27 0.37 17.55
CA MET A 446 12.24 0.94 18.42
C MET A 446 10.91 0.17 18.31
N LEU A 447 10.51 -0.25 17.10
CA LEU A 447 9.31 -1.05 16.87
C LEU A 447 9.45 -2.46 17.47
N GLU A 448 10.62 -3.09 17.37
CA GLU A 448 10.89 -4.36 18.06
C GLU A 448 10.75 -4.26 19.58
N GLY A 449 11.09 -3.10 20.15
CA GLY A 449 10.94 -2.84 21.58
C GLY A 449 9.54 -2.38 21.99
N ALA A 450 8.66 -2.09 21.04
CA ALA A 450 7.34 -1.55 21.29
C ALA A 450 6.31 -2.67 21.48
N ASP A 451 5.87 -2.88 22.72
CA ASP A 451 4.79 -3.82 23.03
C ASP A 451 3.43 -3.12 22.85
N TYR A 452 2.94 -3.07 21.61
CA TYR A 452 1.61 -2.57 21.28
C TYR A 452 0.47 -3.50 21.74
N SER A 453 0.79 -4.68 22.29
CA SER A 453 -0.21 -5.66 22.74
C SER A 453 -0.70 -5.41 24.17
N LYS A 454 0.01 -4.61 24.98
CA LYS A 454 -0.26 -4.46 26.43
C LYS A 454 -0.73 -3.09 26.91
N ASP A 455 -0.58 -2.03 26.13
CA ASP A 455 -1.04 -0.69 26.49
C ASP A 455 -2.12 -0.24 25.50
N ALA A 456 -3.38 -0.65 25.74
CA ALA A 456 -4.54 0.06 25.23
C ALA A 456 -4.54 1.46 25.88
N VAL A 457 -3.80 2.40 25.28
CA VAL A 457 -3.78 3.79 25.70
C VAL A 457 -5.19 4.35 25.47
N LYS A 458 -6.00 4.39 26.53
CA LYS A 458 -7.22 5.19 26.57
C LYS A 458 -6.82 6.65 26.40
N ILE A 459 -7.12 7.22 25.24
CA ILE A 459 -7.04 8.67 25.06
C ILE A 459 -8.41 9.21 25.45
N ASP A 460 -8.48 9.87 26.60
CA ASP A 460 -9.62 10.72 26.94
C ASP A 460 -9.72 11.80 25.86
N SER A 461 -10.79 11.73 25.06
CA SER A 461 -11.11 12.74 24.06
C SER A 461 -11.24 14.10 24.74
N VAL A 462 -10.29 15.00 24.49
CA VAL A 462 -10.44 16.41 24.84
C VAL A 462 -11.55 16.96 23.95
N THR A 463 -12.71 17.17 24.55
CA THR A 463 -13.89 17.79 23.94
C THR A 463 -13.58 19.23 23.52
N PRO A 464 -13.89 19.65 22.28
CA PRO A 464 -13.97 21.07 21.97
C PRO A 464 -15.14 21.67 22.75
N SER A 465 -14.84 22.69 23.56
CA SER A 465 -15.82 23.54 24.24
C SER A 465 -16.83 24.09 23.23
N ALA A 466 -18.09 23.65 23.33
CA ALA A 466 -19.21 24.23 22.60
C ALA A 466 -19.74 25.45 23.36
N SER A 467 -19.59 26.64 22.77
CA SER A 467 -20.35 27.82 23.19
C SER A 467 -21.76 27.74 22.62
N SER A 468 -22.70 27.42 23.52
CA SER A 468 -24.09 27.93 23.61
C SER A 468 -24.96 28.03 22.34
N SER A 469 -25.90 27.09 22.21
CA SER A 469 -27.31 27.41 21.89
C SER A 469 -28.19 26.20 22.26
N GLU A 470 -29.19 26.44 23.11
CA GLU A 470 -30.07 25.49 23.79
C GLU A 470 -31.10 24.78 22.89
N ALA A 471 -31.30 23.46 23.17
CA ALA A 471 -32.55 22.66 23.28
C ALA A 471 -33.60 22.58 22.12
N PRO A 472 -34.49 21.54 22.08
CA PRO A 472 -34.79 20.57 23.13
C PRO A 472 -34.75 19.08 22.76
N VAL A 473 -34.62 18.32 23.84
CA VAL A 473 -34.75 16.87 24.05
C VAL A 473 -36.18 16.38 23.78
N LEU A 474 -36.31 15.17 23.21
CA LEU A 474 -37.48 14.31 23.35
C LEU A 474 -37.06 12.91 23.84
N VAL A 475 -37.72 12.48 24.91
CA VAL A 475 -37.54 11.23 25.69
C VAL A 475 -38.32 10.07 25.04
N PRO A 476 -37.88 8.80 25.15
CA PRO A 476 -38.44 7.68 24.40
C PRO A 476 -39.65 7.04 25.09
N GLY A 477 -40.55 6.45 24.29
CA GLY A 477 -41.73 5.70 24.75
C GLY A 477 -41.65 4.20 24.42
N PRO A 478 -42.31 3.31 25.20
CA PRO A 478 -41.88 1.92 25.40
C PRO A 478 -42.83 0.84 24.83
N ASN A 479 -42.34 -0.41 24.87
CA ASN A 479 -43.04 -1.70 24.78
C ASN A 479 -43.53 -2.14 23.38
N ALA A 480 -43.02 -3.21 22.78
CA ALA A 480 -43.04 -4.65 23.12
C ALA A 480 -44.17 -5.43 22.42
N THR A 481 -43.75 -6.59 21.89
CA THR A 481 -44.48 -7.86 21.65
C THR A 481 -44.88 -8.29 20.23
N SER A 482 -44.47 -9.53 19.98
CA SER A 482 -44.66 -10.53 18.94
C SER A 482 -45.90 -10.51 18.04
N PHE A 483 -45.69 -10.88 16.78
CA PHE A 483 -46.66 -11.64 15.99
C PHE A 483 -45.96 -12.78 15.24
N VAL A 484 -46.50 -14.00 15.39
CA VAL A 484 -46.14 -15.22 14.65
C VAL A 484 -47.19 -15.44 13.56
N GLY A 485 -46.74 -15.83 12.36
CA GLY A 485 -47.53 -16.20 11.20
C GLY A 485 -46.88 -15.58 9.96
N GLY A 486 -46.32 -16.30 9.00
CA GLY A 486 -46.70 -17.60 8.47
C GLY A 486 -46.73 -17.44 6.95
N LEU A 487 -45.72 -17.99 6.27
CA LEU A 487 -45.78 -18.42 4.86
C LEU A 487 -46.39 -17.45 3.82
N ALA A 488 -45.76 -16.29 3.63
CA ALA A 488 -45.91 -15.51 2.39
C ALA A 488 -44.56 -14.96 1.85
N GLY A 489 -43.42 -15.40 2.38
CA GLY A 489 -42.11 -14.81 2.08
C GLY A 489 -41.26 -15.51 1.02
N VAL A 490 -41.70 -16.66 0.48
CA VAL A 490 -40.83 -17.48 -0.40
C VAL A 490 -41.02 -17.17 -1.90
N LEU A 491 -41.99 -16.32 -2.26
CA LEU A 491 -42.14 -15.81 -3.65
C LEU A 491 -41.92 -14.30 -3.82
N GLY A 492 -41.59 -13.57 -2.74
CA GLY A 492 -41.24 -12.14 -2.80
C GLY A 492 -39.74 -11.85 -2.83
N ILE A 493 -38.93 -12.75 -2.27
CA ILE A 493 -37.47 -12.58 -2.21
C ILE A 493 -36.80 -12.95 -3.54
N LEU A 494 -37.39 -13.84 -4.33
CA LEU A 494 -36.85 -14.21 -5.65
C LEU A 494 -37.10 -13.15 -6.74
N THR A 495 -38.04 -12.22 -6.54
CA THR A 495 -38.36 -11.18 -7.55
C THR A 495 -37.55 -9.89 -7.34
N ILE A 496 -37.04 -9.64 -6.13
CA ILE A 496 -36.09 -8.54 -5.86
C ILE A 496 -34.66 -8.95 -6.23
N LEU A 497 -34.38 -10.26 -6.28
CA LEU A 497 -33.10 -10.82 -6.71
C LEU A 497 -32.95 -10.94 -8.24
N PHE A 498 -33.99 -10.58 -9.00
CA PHE A 498 -34.02 -10.63 -10.48
C PHE A 498 -33.78 -9.26 -11.15
N LEU A 499 -33.47 -8.22 -10.37
CA LEU A 499 -33.22 -6.86 -10.87
C LEU A 499 -31.85 -6.31 -10.45
N ILE A 500 -30.89 -7.16 -10.10
CA ILE A 500 -29.52 -6.73 -9.78
C ILE A 500 -28.67 -6.99 -11.02
N LEU A 501 -28.68 -6.04 -11.97
CA LEU A 501 -27.86 -5.96 -13.18
C LEU A 501 -28.35 -6.75 -14.41
N LEU A 502 -29.55 -6.41 -14.88
CA LEU A 502 -29.65 -5.71 -16.17
C LEU A 502 -29.84 -4.22 -15.86
#